data_AF-A0A095D0K3-F1
#
_entry.id   AF-A0A095D0K3-F1
#
_cell.length_a   1.000
_cell.length_b   1.000
_cell.length_c   1.000
_cell.angle_alpha   90.00
_cell.angle_beta   90.00
_cell.angle_gamma   90.00
#
_symmetry.space_group_name_H-M   'P 1'
#
loop_
_entity.id
_entity.type
_entity.pdbx_description
1 polymer ?
#
loop_
_entity_poly.entity_id
_entity_poly.type
_entity_poly.pdbx_seq_one_letter_code
_entity_poly.pdbx_strand_id
1 'polypeptide(L)'
;MIHAEKILAGYRARQKEREANPGKQPRPPFDQAEGFLKRECYSLIRNCISGKKGAQIIKSIVRRNLIEPPYHRYADNPYFWGLIAIDAPDQELGAQRISRYAMQMFYAHQNYVPPIHLVGFLYQIGGHVALREIRSDARKHPSLTMASLDEYWG
;
A
#
# COMPACT_ATOMS: atom_id res chain seq x y z
N MET A 1 12.15 -33.96 -19.18
CA MET A 1 13.52 -33.39 -19.12
C MET A 1 13.68 -32.05 -19.84
N ILE A 2 13.13 -31.87 -21.05
CA ILE A 2 13.30 -30.67 -21.91
C ILE A 2 12.84 -29.33 -21.29
N HIS A 3 11.89 -29.35 -20.34
CA HIS A 3 11.36 -28.12 -19.72
C HIS A 3 12.32 -27.47 -18.71
N ALA A 4 13.00 -28.30 -17.90
CA ALA A 4 13.94 -27.81 -16.88
C ALA A 4 15.18 -27.16 -17.51
N GLU A 5 15.65 -27.70 -18.64
CA GLU A 5 16.79 -27.14 -19.39
C GLU A 5 16.48 -25.78 -20.02
N LYS A 6 15.26 -25.58 -20.53
CA LYS A 6 14.81 -24.27 -21.04
C LYS A 6 14.75 -23.22 -19.92
N ILE A 7 14.29 -23.60 -18.72
CA ILE A 7 14.25 -22.71 -17.55
C ILE A 7 15.68 -22.33 -17.12
N LEU A 8 16.58 -23.31 -17.02
CA LEU A 8 17.99 -23.10 -16.66
C LEU A 8 18.73 -22.23 -17.70
N ALA A 9 18.50 -22.46 -18.99
CA ALA A 9 19.07 -21.64 -20.05
C ALA A 9 18.59 -20.18 -19.98
N GLY A 10 17.29 -19.96 -19.74
CA GLY A 10 16.74 -18.62 -19.54
C GLY A 10 17.20 -17.93 -18.25
N TYR A 11 17.56 -18.70 -17.21
CA TYR A 11 18.16 -18.15 -15.99
C TYR A 11 19.61 -17.71 -16.24
N ARG A 12 20.41 -18.55 -16.90
CA ARG A 12 21.81 -18.24 -17.26
C ARG A 12 21.93 -17.05 -18.20
N ALA A 13 21.04 -16.94 -19.20
CA ALA A 13 21.01 -15.77 -20.10
C ALA A 13 20.74 -14.47 -19.35
N ARG A 14 19.78 -14.46 -18.42
CA ARG A 14 19.48 -13.29 -17.57
C ARG A 14 20.61 -12.94 -16.60
N GLN A 15 21.35 -13.93 -16.09
CA GLN A 15 22.54 -13.65 -15.29
C GLN A 15 23.67 -13.03 -16.12
N LYS A 16 23.97 -13.59 -17.30
CA LYS A 16 24.97 -13.06 -18.21
C LYS A 16 24.65 -11.63 -18.67
N GLU A 17 23.38 -11.33 -18.91
CA GLU A 17 22.90 -9.98 -19.25
C GLU A 17 23.05 -8.99 -18.08
N ARG A 18 22.84 -9.43 -16.84
CA ARG A 18 23.04 -8.63 -15.62
C ARG A 18 24.52 -8.37 -15.32
N GLU A 19 25.38 -9.34 -15.61
CA GLU A 19 26.84 -9.22 -15.49
C GLU A 19 27.43 -8.32 -16.58
N ALA A 20 26.87 -8.36 -17.79
CA ALA A 20 27.31 -7.53 -18.91
C ALA A 20 26.91 -6.04 -18.77
N ASN A 21 25.96 -5.71 -17.89
CA ASN A 21 25.47 -4.36 -17.69
C ASN A 21 25.19 -4.06 -16.21
N PRO A 22 26.23 -3.98 -15.35
CA PRO A 22 26.05 -3.75 -13.91
C PRO A 22 25.33 -2.43 -13.62
N GLY A 23 25.47 -1.42 -14.49
CA GLY A 23 24.76 -0.14 -14.39
C GLY A 23 23.27 -0.16 -14.71
N LYS A 24 22.74 -1.28 -15.25
CA LYS A 24 21.30 -1.45 -15.56
C LYS A 24 20.57 -2.36 -14.58
N GLN A 25 21.22 -2.78 -13.49
CA GLN A 25 20.50 -3.56 -12.48
C GLN A 25 19.36 -2.69 -11.90
N PRO A 26 18.11 -3.14 -11.97
CA PRO A 26 17.01 -2.39 -11.39
C PRO A 26 17.27 -2.24 -9.90
N ARG A 27 17.24 -1.01 -9.40
CA ARG A 27 17.40 -0.73 -7.97
C ARG A 27 16.41 -1.59 -7.17
N PRO A 28 16.80 -2.11 -6.01
CA PRO A 28 15.87 -2.81 -5.12
C PRO A 28 14.60 -1.97 -4.92
N PRO A 29 13.40 -2.56 -4.84
CA PRO A 29 12.16 -1.80 -4.62
C PRO A 29 12.23 -0.85 -3.42
N PHE A 30 13.03 -1.19 -2.42
CA PHE A 30 13.30 -0.36 -1.25
C PHE A 30 14.01 0.97 -1.58
N ASP A 31 14.91 0.98 -2.56
CA ASP A 31 15.72 2.15 -2.95
C ASP A 31 15.08 2.98 -4.08
N GLN A 32 13.92 2.55 -4.57
CA GLN A 32 13.17 3.28 -5.57
C GLN A 32 12.37 4.42 -4.92
N ALA A 33 12.16 5.53 -5.65
CA ALA A 33 11.40 6.68 -5.18
C ALA A 33 9.98 6.30 -4.70
N GLU A 34 9.32 5.38 -5.42
CA GLU A 34 8.01 4.85 -5.01
C GLU A 34 8.07 4.08 -3.68
N GLY A 35 9.15 3.33 -3.45
CA GLY A 35 9.38 2.63 -2.19
C GLY A 35 9.52 3.60 -1.03
N PHE A 36 10.32 4.66 -1.22
CA PHE A 36 10.47 5.74 -0.26
C PHE A 36 9.13 6.41 0.06
N LEU A 37 8.41 6.87 -0.97
CA LEU A 37 7.11 7.53 -0.81
C LEU A 37 6.12 6.67 -0.01
N LYS A 38 6.02 5.37 -0.33
CA LYS A 38 5.15 4.46 0.41
C LYS A 38 5.52 4.36 1.89
N ARG A 39 6.81 4.24 2.21
CA ARG A 39 7.26 4.13 3.61
C ARG A 39 6.94 5.39 4.39
N GLU A 40 7.25 6.56 3.81
CA GLU A 40 7.05 7.84 4.49
C GLU A 40 5.55 8.13 4.68
N CYS A 41 4.72 7.95 3.66
CA CYS A 41 3.27 8.10 3.79
C CYS A 41 2.71 7.12 4.84
N TYR A 42 3.13 5.85 4.81
CA TYR A 42 2.67 4.87 5.77
C TYR A 42 3.08 5.22 7.21
N SER A 43 4.34 5.62 7.40
CA SER A 43 4.88 6.04 8.70
C SER A 43 4.13 7.25 9.24
N LEU A 44 3.99 8.29 8.43
CA LEU A 44 3.29 9.53 8.77
C LEU A 44 1.83 9.27 9.17
N ILE A 45 1.09 8.56 8.32
CA ILE A 45 -0.33 8.27 8.56
C ILE A 45 -0.47 7.39 9.81
N ARG A 46 0.34 6.33 9.93
CA ARG A 46 0.31 5.44 11.10
C ARG A 46 0.53 6.19 12.41
N ASN A 47 1.54 7.06 12.45
CA ASN A 47 1.85 7.87 13.63
C ASN A 47 0.70 8.83 13.95
N CYS A 48 0.12 9.46 12.92
CA CYS A 48 -1.01 10.37 13.10
C CYS A 48 -2.23 9.64 13.67
N ILE A 49 -2.63 8.51 13.09
CA ILE A 49 -3.82 7.78 13.55
C ILE A 49 -3.63 7.08 14.90
N SER A 50 -2.37 6.83 15.32
CA SER A 50 -2.08 6.30 16.66
C SER A 50 -2.21 7.38 17.76
N GLY A 51 -2.22 8.66 17.38
CA GLY A 51 -2.37 9.77 18.32
C GLY A 51 -3.84 10.08 18.62
N LYS A 52 -4.10 10.62 19.82
CA LYS A 52 -5.44 11.09 20.21
C LYS A 52 -5.93 12.12 19.19
N LYS A 53 -7.05 11.82 18.52
CA LYS A 53 -7.70 12.64 17.47
C LYS A 53 -6.95 12.77 16.13
N GLY A 54 -5.79 12.15 15.91
CA GLY A 54 -5.03 12.41 14.67
C GLY A 54 -5.77 12.00 13.41
N ALA A 55 -6.57 10.93 13.47
CA ALA A 55 -7.42 10.55 12.36
C ALA A 55 -8.61 11.51 12.13
N GLN A 56 -9.10 12.20 13.16
CA GLN A 56 -10.06 13.30 13.01
C GLN A 56 -9.41 14.50 12.31
N ILE A 57 -8.15 14.79 12.62
CA ILE A 57 -7.37 15.84 11.97
C ILE A 57 -7.23 15.54 10.47
N ILE A 58 -6.83 14.32 10.09
CA ILE A 58 -6.74 13.91 8.69
C ILE A 58 -8.09 14.12 7.97
N LYS A 59 -9.20 13.63 8.55
CA LYS A 59 -10.54 13.83 7.98
C LYS A 59 -10.90 15.31 7.85
N SER A 60 -10.50 16.15 8.79
CA SER A 60 -10.76 17.59 8.74
C SER A 60 -9.99 18.30 7.61
N ILE A 61 -8.74 17.89 7.34
CA ILE A 61 -7.94 18.40 6.21
C ILE A 61 -8.62 18.04 4.90
N VAL A 62 -9.00 16.78 4.72
CA VAL A 62 -9.63 16.31 3.49
C VAL A 62 -10.98 17.00 3.23
N ARG A 63 -11.80 17.16 4.28
CA ARG A 63 -13.10 17.86 4.18
C ARG A 63 -12.95 19.33 3.81
N ARG A 64 -11.93 20.03 4.32
CA ARG A 64 -11.66 21.43 3.94
C ARG A 64 -11.33 21.58 2.46
N ASN A 65 -10.74 20.55 1.86
CA ASN A 65 -10.41 20.52 0.44
C ASN A 65 -11.60 20.06 -0.43
N LEU A 66 -12.77 19.81 0.15
CA LEU A 66 -13.99 19.33 -0.53
C LEU A 66 -13.78 18.02 -1.34
N ILE A 67 -12.80 17.20 -0.92
CA ILE A 67 -12.54 15.91 -1.56
C ILE A 67 -13.32 14.84 -0.81
N GLU A 68 -14.38 14.31 -1.41
CA GLU A 68 -15.11 13.17 -0.85
C GLU A 68 -14.60 11.84 -1.43
N PRO A 69 -14.43 10.79 -0.59
CA PRO A 69 -14.13 9.47 -1.09
C PRO A 69 -15.24 8.99 -2.04
N PRO A 70 -14.89 8.51 -3.24
CA PRO A 70 -15.88 8.10 -4.23
C PRO A 70 -16.65 6.81 -3.83
N TYR A 71 -16.22 6.09 -2.78
CA TYR A 71 -16.83 4.81 -2.39
C TYR A 71 -16.85 4.61 -0.88
N HIS A 72 -17.96 4.10 -0.35
CA HIS A 72 -18.15 3.79 1.08
C HIS A 72 -17.06 2.91 1.68
N ARG A 73 -16.52 1.95 0.91
CA ARG A 73 -15.45 1.05 1.39
C ARG A 73 -14.17 1.77 1.84
N TYR A 74 -13.97 3.01 1.41
CA TYR A 74 -12.81 3.80 1.80
C TYR A 74 -13.11 4.75 2.96
N ALA A 75 -14.38 4.88 3.36
CA ALA A 75 -14.79 5.72 4.48
C ALA A 75 -14.08 5.33 5.78
N ASP A 76 -13.81 4.03 5.95
CA ASP A 76 -13.19 3.49 7.16
C ASP A 76 -11.69 3.22 7.02
N ASN A 77 -11.10 3.47 5.85
CA ASN A 77 -9.67 3.25 5.63
C ASN A 77 -8.87 4.53 5.96
N PRO A 78 -8.20 4.64 7.13
CA PRO A 78 -7.43 5.82 7.49
C PRO A 78 -6.30 6.15 6.50
N TYR A 79 -5.73 5.13 5.84
CA TYR A 79 -4.68 5.32 4.85
C TYR A 79 -5.20 5.92 3.55
N PHE A 80 -6.46 5.71 3.21
CA PHE A 80 -7.07 6.38 2.07
C PHE A 80 -7.21 7.88 2.34
N TRP A 81 -7.78 8.24 3.50
CA TRP A 81 -7.90 9.63 3.92
C TRP A 81 -6.54 10.31 4.06
N GLY A 82 -5.57 9.61 4.66
CA GLY A 82 -4.22 10.13 4.83
C GLY A 82 -3.51 10.38 3.51
N LEU A 83 -3.64 9.48 2.53
CA LEU A 83 -3.05 9.67 1.21
C LEU A 83 -3.71 10.84 0.46
N ILE A 84 -5.04 10.98 0.52
CA ILE A 84 -5.73 12.15 -0.06
C ILE A 84 -5.30 13.46 0.62
N ALA A 85 -5.05 13.44 1.93
CA ALA A 85 -4.57 14.61 2.65
C ALA A 85 -3.14 15.01 2.24
N ILE A 86 -2.32 14.06 1.77
CA ILE A 86 -0.94 14.29 1.33
C ILE A 86 -0.89 14.71 -0.15
N ASP A 87 -1.62 13.99 -1.01
CA ASP A 87 -1.65 14.18 -2.47
C ASP A 87 -3.08 13.98 -2.97
N ALA A 88 -3.66 15.02 -3.57
CA ALA A 88 -5.03 14.96 -4.03
C ALA A 88 -5.19 13.99 -5.23
N PRO A 89 -6.37 13.37 -5.45
CA PRO A 89 -6.55 12.34 -6.46
C PRO A 89 -6.27 12.73 -7.92
N ASP A 90 -6.25 14.03 -8.19
CA ASP A 90 -5.98 14.70 -9.47
C ASP A 90 -4.51 15.13 -9.64
N GLN A 91 -3.65 14.82 -8.66
CA GLN A 91 -2.23 15.13 -8.65
C GLN A 91 -1.36 13.93 -9.07
N GLU A 92 -0.14 13.82 -8.56
CA GLU A 92 0.92 12.96 -9.12
C GLU A 92 0.65 11.46 -8.93
N LEU A 93 0.05 11.05 -7.81
CA LEU A 93 -0.27 9.65 -7.57
C LEU A 93 -1.47 9.18 -8.39
N GLY A 94 -2.40 10.05 -8.74
CA GLY A 94 -3.64 9.67 -9.42
C GLY A 94 -4.54 8.73 -8.58
N ALA A 95 -5.85 8.80 -8.81
CA ALA A 95 -6.85 8.08 -8.02
C ALA A 95 -6.63 6.55 -7.92
N GLN A 96 -6.11 5.92 -8.98
CA GLN A 96 -5.88 4.47 -9.01
C GLN A 96 -4.71 4.04 -8.13
N ARG A 97 -3.61 4.81 -8.06
CA ARG A 97 -2.48 4.46 -7.18
C ARG A 97 -2.85 4.73 -5.74
N ILE A 98 -3.54 5.84 -5.44
CA ILE A 98 -4.03 6.14 -4.08
C ILE A 98 -4.88 5.00 -3.54
N SER A 99 -5.90 4.58 -4.30
CA SER A 99 -6.77 3.45 -3.93
C SER A 99 -5.97 2.18 -3.61
N ARG A 100 -4.99 1.85 -4.45
CA ARG A 100 -4.17 0.64 -4.32
C ARG A 100 -3.21 0.74 -3.12
N TYR A 101 -2.54 1.87 -2.95
CA TYR A 101 -1.61 2.10 -1.85
C TYR A 101 -2.34 2.13 -0.51
N ALA A 102 -3.51 2.76 -0.44
CA ALA A 102 -4.34 2.76 0.75
C ALA A 102 -4.71 1.34 1.21
N MET A 103 -5.09 0.46 0.28
CA MET A 103 -5.41 -0.93 0.61
C MET A 103 -4.17 -1.72 1.06
N GLN A 104 -3.04 -1.54 0.37
CA GLN A 104 -1.76 -2.17 0.73
C GLN A 104 -1.30 -1.76 2.12
N MET A 105 -1.35 -0.46 2.42
CA MET A 105 -0.97 0.12 3.70
C MET A 105 -1.91 -0.29 4.83
N PHE A 106 -3.22 -0.27 4.58
CA PHE A 106 -4.20 -0.72 5.57
C PHE A 106 -4.01 -2.19 5.92
N TYR A 107 -3.79 -3.05 4.92
CA TYR A 107 -3.49 -4.45 5.17
C TYR A 107 -2.18 -4.63 5.95
N ALA A 108 -1.12 -3.90 5.61
CA ALA A 108 0.14 -3.92 6.36
C ALA A 108 -0.04 -3.46 7.82
N HIS A 109 -0.90 -2.47 8.07
CA HIS A 109 -1.25 -1.99 9.40
C HIS A 109 -1.96 -3.06 10.24
N GLN A 110 -2.95 -3.74 9.66
CA GLN A 110 -3.67 -4.83 10.32
C GLN A 110 -2.75 -6.01 10.69
N ASN A 111 -1.64 -6.17 9.95
CA ASN A 111 -0.60 -7.16 10.24
C ASN A 111 0.58 -6.58 11.04
N TYR A 112 0.41 -5.41 11.67
CA TYR A 112 1.39 -4.73 12.52
C TYR A 112 2.77 -4.48 11.88
N VAL A 113 2.82 -4.39 10.54
CA VAL A 113 4.09 -4.27 9.80
C VAL A 113 4.78 -2.93 10.12
N PRO A 114 6.04 -2.93 10.59
CA PRO A 114 6.82 -1.71 10.78
C PRO A 114 7.07 -0.97 9.46
N PRO A 115 7.14 0.39 9.44
CA PRO A 115 7.33 1.14 8.20
C PRO A 115 8.57 0.74 7.39
N ILE A 116 9.67 0.42 8.08
CA ILE A 116 10.92 -0.03 7.45
C ILE A 116 10.73 -1.34 6.66
N HIS A 117 9.80 -2.20 7.07
CA HIS A 117 9.52 -3.49 6.42
C HIS A 117 8.37 -3.44 5.41
N LEU A 118 7.69 -2.29 5.26
CA LEU A 118 6.51 -2.16 4.42
C LEU A 118 6.78 -2.62 2.97
N VAL A 119 7.85 -2.12 2.35
CA VAL A 119 8.12 -2.41 0.93
C VAL A 119 8.43 -3.89 0.70
N GLY A 120 9.18 -4.52 1.62
CA GLY A 120 9.46 -5.95 1.57
C GLY A 120 8.19 -6.79 1.75
N PHE A 121 7.36 -6.42 2.71
CA PHE A 121 6.06 -7.06 2.95
C PHE A 121 5.15 -6.96 1.72
N LEU A 122 5.00 -5.77 1.13
CA LEU A 122 4.19 -5.55 -0.07
C LEU A 122 4.72 -6.30 -1.29
N TYR A 123 6.03 -6.50 -1.38
CA TYR A 123 6.66 -7.29 -2.43
C TYR A 123 6.35 -8.78 -2.28
N GLN A 124 6.46 -9.31 -1.05
CA GLN A 124 6.22 -10.73 -0.75
C GLN A 124 4.76 -11.16 -0.99
N ILE A 125 3.79 -10.32 -0.61
CA ILE A 125 2.36 -10.63 -0.79
C ILE A 125 1.91 -10.60 -2.26
N GLY A 126 2.80 -10.24 -3.18
CA GLY A 126 2.51 -10.14 -4.61
C GLY A 126 1.49 -9.05 -4.88
N GLY A 127 1.96 -7.87 -5.31
CA GLY A 127 1.18 -6.63 -5.46
C GLY A 127 -0.11 -6.69 -6.29
N HIS A 128 -0.50 -7.83 -6.87
CA HIS A 128 -1.76 -8.07 -7.58
C HIS A 128 -2.62 -9.24 -7.07
N VAL A 129 -2.05 -10.27 -6.44
CA VAL A 129 -2.80 -11.49 -6.06
C VAL A 129 -3.50 -11.29 -4.71
N ALA A 130 -2.76 -10.86 -3.68
CA ALA A 130 -3.34 -10.59 -2.36
C ALA A 130 -4.39 -9.47 -2.38
N LEU A 131 -4.24 -8.46 -3.25
CA LEU A 131 -5.26 -7.40 -3.38
C LEU A 131 -6.59 -7.90 -3.93
N ARG A 132 -6.60 -9.00 -4.69
CA ARG A 132 -7.82 -9.61 -5.22
C ARG A 132 -8.54 -10.43 -4.14
N GLU A 133 -7.77 -11.08 -3.26
CA GLU A 133 -8.27 -11.83 -2.10
C GLU A 133 -8.75 -10.89 -0.99
N ILE A 134 -8.00 -9.83 -0.68
CA ILE A 134 -8.45 -8.73 0.20
C ILE A 134 -9.77 -8.11 -0.33
N ARG A 135 -9.92 -7.99 -1.65
CA ARG A 135 -11.16 -7.52 -2.31
C ARG A 135 -12.32 -8.51 -2.17
N SER A 136 -12.06 -9.82 -2.09
CA SER A 136 -13.12 -10.83 -1.91
C SER A 136 -13.52 -11.00 -0.45
N ASP A 137 -12.58 -10.88 0.49
CA ASP A 137 -12.86 -11.09 1.91
C ASP A 137 -13.65 -9.93 2.52
N ALA A 138 -13.38 -8.70 2.09
CA ALA A 138 -14.19 -7.53 2.44
C ALA A 138 -15.66 -7.62 1.96
N ARG A 139 -15.95 -8.44 0.95
CA ARG A 139 -17.34 -8.72 0.51
C ARG A 139 -18.00 -9.84 1.30
N LYS A 140 -17.22 -10.75 1.91
CA LYS A 140 -17.73 -11.93 2.63
C LYS A 140 -17.98 -11.67 4.11
N HIS A 141 -17.33 -10.68 4.72
CA HIS A 141 -17.48 -10.35 6.14
C HIS A 141 -17.83 -8.88 6.40
N PRO A 142 -19.07 -8.44 6.11
CA PRO A 142 -19.55 -7.09 6.45
C PRO A 142 -19.73 -6.85 7.96
N SER A 143 -19.57 -7.88 8.81
CA SER A 143 -19.72 -7.80 10.26
C SER A 143 -18.41 -7.53 11.01
N LEU A 144 -17.24 -7.68 10.36
CA LEU A 144 -15.93 -7.33 10.94
C LEU A 144 -15.65 -5.81 10.89
N THR A 145 -16.58 -5.02 10.34
CA THR A 145 -16.43 -3.57 10.13
C THR A 145 -17.23 -2.70 11.09
N MET A 146 -18.04 -3.25 12.02
CA MET A 146 -18.88 -2.40 12.89
C MET A 146 -18.65 -2.55 14.40
N ALA A 147 -18.22 -3.70 14.90
CA ALA A 147 -18.21 -3.94 16.35
C ALA A 147 -16.94 -3.51 17.10
N SER A 148 -15.86 -3.10 16.42
CA SER A 148 -14.59 -2.74 17.07
C SER A 148 -14.21 -1.26 16.98
N LEU A 149 -15.01 -0.43 16.29
CA LEU A 149 -14.59 0.92 15.92
C LEU A 149 -14.94 1.99 16.97
N ASP A 150 -16.07 1.93 17.67
CA ASP A 150 -16.31 2.90 18.76
C ASP A 150 -15.31 2.69 19.94
N GLU A 151 -14.75 1.49 20.05
CA GLU A 151 -13.70 1.16 21.03
C GLU A 151 -12.29 1.59 20.58
N TYR A 152 -12.00 1.61 19.28
CA TYR A 152 -10.69 2.03 18.73
C TYR A 152 -10.58 3.54 18.45
N TRP A 153 -11.72 4.24 18.36
CA TRP A 153 -11.82 5.63 17.89
C TRP A 153 -12.31 6.63 18.95
N GLY A 154 -12.44 6.20 20.20
CA GLY A 154 -12.67 7.04 21.38
C GLY A 154 -11.52 8.00 21.69
#